data_AF-A0A916S503-F1
#
_entry.id   AF-A0A916S503-F1
#
_cell.length_a   1.000
_cell.length_b   1.000
_cell.length_c   1.000
_cell.angle_alpha   90.00
_cell.angle_beta   90.00
_cell.angle_gamma   90.00
#
_symmetry.space_group_name_H-M   'P 1'
#
loop_
_entity.id
_entity.type
_entity.pdbx_description
1 polymer ?
#
loop_
_entity_poly.entity_id
_entity_poly.type
_entity_poly.pdbx_seq_one_letter_code
_entity_poly.pdbx_strand_id
1 'polypeptide(L)'
;MFGGAYDNAHPSLRPKYGALNYRHDPAGGSRRFGSCHIRLASHVRSRTSFCYPDSYWEPHHYAVDDVRPLIVLAEENVLDLDPFLDNYIEAHVHGALSVPEDVEAVVLDPSFKGTRIGTAAASLGCAVEWHGGFRLSLNCLANCETFRGAAVADAITQIAECGVVTPVAIWRARSHLLDYQMAKWVWHCVARYGGNSLVAT
;
A
#
# COMPACT_ATOMS: atom_id res chain seq x y z
N MET A 1 -18.97 -8.29 -4.55
CA MET A 1 -18.09 -7.66 -5.55
C MET A 1 -18.22 -8.25 -6.97
N PHE A 2 -18.00 -9.55 -7.23
CA PHE A 2 -18.03 -10.10 -8.62
C PHE A 2 -19.08 -11.19 -8.88
N GLY A 3 -20.12 -11.30 -8.05
CA GLY A 3 -21.24 -12.21 -8.29
C GLY A 3 -20.86 -13.69 -8.48
N GLY A 4 -19.79 -14.16 -7.83
CA GLY A 4 -19.31 -15.55 -7.92
C GLY A 4 -18.53 -15.89 -9.19
N ALA A 5 -18.22 -14.92 -10.06
CA ALA A 5 -17.55 -15.15 -11.34
C ALA A 5 -16.18 -15.86 -11.25
N TYR A 6 -15.55 -15.84 -10.07
CA TYR A 6 -14.21 -16.39 -9.84
C TYR A 6 -14.16 -17.57 -8.87
N ASP A 7 -15.30 -18.03 -8.34
CA ASP A 7 -15.35 -19.00 -7.23
C ASP A 7 -14.68 -20.32 -7.62
N ASN A 8 -14.92 -20.78 -8.84
CA ASN A 8 -14.34 -21.99 -9.43
C ASN A 8 -13.17 -21.70 -10.40
N ALA A 9 -12.74 -20.44 -10.51
CA ALA A 9 -11.66 -20.06 -11.42
C ALA A 9 -10.29 -20.45 -10.86
N HIS A 10 -9.37 -20.78 -11.76
CA HIS A 10 -7.96 -21.01 -11.43
C HIS A 10 -7.39 -19.77 -10.71
N PRO A 11 -6.53 -19.93 -9.68
CA PRO A 11 -6.02 -18.79 -8.89
C PRO A 11 -5.41 -17.66 -9.72
N SER A 12 -4.72 -17.97 -10.82
CA SER A 12 -4.13 -16.95 -11.71
C SER A 12 -5.17 -16.08 -12.43
N LEU A 13 -6.40 -16.55 -12.58
CA LEU A 13 -7.50 -15.82 -13.23
C LEU A 13 -8.26 -14.93 -12.25
N ARG A 14 -8.11 -15.17 -10.94
CA ARG A 14 -8.78 -14.37 -9.90
C ARG A 14 -8.25 -12.93 -9.93
N PRO A 15 -9.06 -11.94 -9.51
CA PRO A 15 -8.64 -10.55 -9.52
C PRO A 15 -7.40 -10.32 -8.64
N LYS A 16 -6.45 -9.51 -9.15
CA LYS A 16 -5.33 -9.01 -8.36
C LYS A 16 -5.71 -7.63 -7.85
N TYR A 17 -5.60 -7.44 -6.55
CA TYR A 17 -6.01 -6.21 -5.88
C TYR A 17 -4.86 -5.21 -5.84
N GLY A 18 -5.20 -3.95 -6.07
CA GLY A 18 -4.29 -2.81 -6.03
C GLY A 18 -5.05 -1.51 -5.79
N ALA A 19 -4.45 -0.39 -6.17
CA ALA A 19 -5.09 0.91 -6.05
C ALA A 19 -4.73 1.82 -7.21
N LEU A 20 -5.66 2.68 -7.62
CA LEU A 20 -5.41 3.72 -8.60
C LEU A 20 -4.59 4.85 -7.97
N ASN A 21 -3.40 5.11 -8.49
CA ASN A 21 -2.54 6.21 -8.01
C ASN A 21 -2.93 7.57 -8.63
N TYR A 22 -4.17 8.02 -8.40
CA TYR A 22 -4.67 9.28 -8.97
C TYR A 22 -4.01 10.53 -8.36
N ARG A 23 -3.43 10.40 -7.16
CA ARG A 23 -2.69 11.49 -6.47
C ARG A 23 -1.23 11.60 -6.90
N HIS A 24 -0.77 10.71 -7.77
CA HIS A 24 0.63 10.63 -8.20
C HIS A 24 1.61 10.51 -7.00
N ASP A 25 1.20 9.81 -5.95
CA ASP A 25 2.04 9.59 -4.77
C ASP A 25 3.22 8.68 -5.16
N PRO A 26 4.48 9.06 -4.91
CA PRO A 26 5.63 8.21 -5.16
C PRO A 26 5.60 6.87 -4.41
N ALA A 27 4.85 6.77 -3.30
CA ALA A 27 4.65 5.52 -2.56
C ALA A 27 3.54 4.63 -3.15
N GLY A 28 2.82 5.08 -4.18
CA GLY A 28 1.77 4.33 -4.88
C GLY A 28 0.35 4.70 -4.46
N GLY A 29 -0.64 4.01 -5.03
CA GLY A 29 -2.06 4.37 -4.87
C GLY A 29 -2.68 4.07 -3.50
N SER A 30 -2.03 3.26 -2.65
CA SER A 30 -2.50 3.01 -1.29
C SER A 30 -1.34 2.60 -0.38
N ARG A 31 -1.02 3.46 0.59
CA ARG A 31 -0.01 3.20 1.63
C ARG A 31 -0.49 2.15 2.65
N ARG A 32 -1.79 1.85 2.69
CA ARG A 32 -2.40 0.90 3.63
C ARG A 32 -1.74 -0.47 3.62
N PHE A 33 -1.36 -0.94 2.44
CA PHE A 33 -0.98 -2.34 2.22
C PHE A 33 0.52 -2.60 2.21
N GLY A 34 1.34 -1.55 2.29
CA GLY A 34 2.79 -1.68 2.38
C GLY A 34 3.51 -0.47 1.83
N SER A 35 4.83 -0.46 2.01
CA SER A 35 5.70 0.62 1.56
C SER A 35 6.15 0.47 0.11
N CYS A 36 5.93 -0.69 -0.52
CA CYS A 36 6.40 -0.99 -1.86
C CYS A 36 5.21 -1.30 -2.77
N HIS A 37 5.33 -1.02 -4.06
CA HIS A 37 4.28 -1.32 -5.02
C HIS A 37 4.84 -1.73 -6.39
N ILE A 38 3.99 -2.38 -7.17
CA ILE A 38 4.23 -2.70 -8.57
C ILE A 38 3.45 -1.68 -9.41
N ARG A 39 4.14 -0.99 -10.33
CA ARG A 39 3.51 -0.14 -11.32
C ARG A 39 3.25 -0.95 -12.58
N LEU A 40 1.97 -1.06 -12.93
CA LEU A 40 1.52 -1.84 -14.07
C LEU A 40 1.56 -1.01 -15.35
N ALA A 41 1.80 -1.68 -16.48
CA ALA A 41 1.78 -1.09 -17.80
C ALA A 41 0.39 -0.59 -18.21
N SER A 42 0.35 0.49 -18.99
CA SER A 42 -0.89 1.16 -19.36
C SER A 42 -1.95 0.25 -20.00
N HIS A 43 -1.57 -0.77 -20.78
CA HIS A 43 -2.51 -1.70 -21.42
C HIS A 43 -3.27 -2.57 -20.40
N VAL A 44 -2.73 -2.77 -19.19
CA VAL A 44 -3.41 -3.53 -18.13
C VAL A 44 -4.71 -2.83 -17.69
N ARG A 45 -4.82 -1.51 -17.92
CA ARG A 45 -6.01 -0.73 -17.60
C ARG A 45 -7.28 -1.26 -18.29
N SER A 46 -7.18 -1.77 -19.52
CA SER A 46 -8.36 -2.24 -20.27
C SER A 46 -9.03 -3.47 -19.67
N ARG A 47 -8.39 -4.12 -18.69
CA ARG A 47 -8.90 -5.28 -17.94
C ARG A 47 -8.93 -5.03 -16.43
N THR A 48 -8.99 -3.77 -16.02
CA THR A 48 -9.01 -3.38 -14.60
C THR A 48 -10.34 -2.73 -14.25
N SER A 49 -11.05 -3.26 -13.24
CA SER A 49 -12.15 -2.54 -12.60
C SER A 49 -11.67 -1.75 -11.40
N PHE A 50 -12.46 -0.78 -10.97
CA PHE A 50 -12.20 0.08 -9.82
C PHE A 50 -13.47 0.23 -8.98
N CYS A 51 -13.30 0.49 -7.68
CA CYS A 51 -14.42 0.89 -6.82
C CYS A 51 -14.01 1.93 -5.79
N TYR A 52 -15.00 2.65 -5.29
CA TYR A 52 -14.84 3.56 -4.16
C TYR A 52 -16.10 3.56 -3.25
N PRO A 53 -15.96 3.42 -1.91
CA PRO A 53 -14.73 3.03 -1.19
C PRO A 53 -14.25 1.61 -1.56
N ASP A 54 -13.29 1.05 -0.82
CA ASP A 54 -12.76 -0.29 -1.09
C ASP A 54 -13.80 -1.42 -0.88
N SER A 55 -13.46 -2.63 -1.35
CA SER A 55 -14.30 -3.83 -1.25
C SER A 55 -14.82 -4.19 0.14
N TYR A 56 -14.12 -3.81 1.21
CA TYR A 56 -14.53 -4.11 2.57
C TYR A 56 -15.80 -3.35 2.98
N TRP A 57 -16.01 -2.17 2.39
CA TRP A 57 -17.14 -1.30 2.66
C TRP A 57 -18.37 -1.58 1.80
N GLU A 58 -18.41 -2.69 1.07
CA GLU A 58 -19.51 -3.05 0.17
C GLU A 58 -19.94 -1.90 -0.78
N PRO A 59 -19.01 -1.36 -1.59
CA PRO A 59 -19.23 -0.11 -2.29
C PRO A 59 -20.33 -0.24 -3.35
N HIS A 60 -20.95 0.89 -3.66
CA HIS A 60 -21.94 1.03 -4.73
C HIS A 60 -21.37 1.70 -5.99
N HIS A 61 -20.20 2.33 -5.90
CA HIS A 61 -19.59 3.05 -7.01
C HIS A 61 -18.46 2.20 -7.63
N TYR A 62 -18.60 1.93 -8.92
CA TYR A 62 -17.65 1.13 -9.70
C TYR A 62 -17.32 1.83 -11.02
N ALA A 63 -16.13 1.55 -11.54
CA ALA A 63 -15.69 1.99 -12.85
C ALA A 63 -14.83 0.90 -13.52
N VAL A 64 -14.69 0.96 -14.85
CA VAL A 64 -13.76 0.11 -15.61
C VAL A 64 -12.87 1.02 -16.46
N ASP A 65 -13.48 1.81 -17.34
CA ASP A 65 -12.75 2.74 -18.22
C ASP A 65 -12.63 4.14 -17.60
N ASP A 66 -13.76 4.81 -17.38
CA ASP A 66 -13.81 6.17 -16.84
C ASP A 66 -13.83 6.16 -15.31
N VAL A 67 -12.68 6.48 -14.71
CA VAL A 67 -12.50 6.53 -13.25
C VAL A 67 -12.74 7.92 -12.66
N ARG A 68 -12.99 8.94 -13.48
CA ARG A 68 -13.15 10.33 -13.02
C ARG A 68 -14.25 10.48 -11.95
N PRO A 69 -15.42 9.82 -12.06
CA PRO A 69 -16.44 9.90 -11.01
C PRO A 69 -15.95 9.37 -9.65
N LEU A 70 -15.13 8.31 -9.64
CA LEU A 70 -14.56 7.77 -8.39
C LEU A 70 -13.51 8.72 -7.80
N ILE A 71 -12.75 9.42 -8.65
CA ILE A 71 -11.79 10.45 -8.19
C ILE A 71 -12.52 11.58 -7.48
N VAL A 72 -13.61 12.10 -8.05
CA VAL A 72 -14.42 13.15 -7.41
C VAL A 72 -14.92 12.69 -6.04
N LEU A 73 -15.46 11.47 -5.93
CA LEU A 73 -15.93 10.93 -4.65
C LEU A 73 -14.79 10.78 -3.61
N ALA A 74 -13.60 10.38 -4.06
CA ALA A 74 -12.42 10.25 -3.20
C ALA A 74 -11.84 11.62 -2.78
N GLU A 75 -11.94 12.65 -3.63
CA GLU A 75 -11.56 14.02 -3.31
C GLU A 75 -12.54 14.68 -2.33
N GLU A 76 -13.84 14.46 -2.51
CA GLU A 76 -14.87 14.93 -1.58
C GLU A 76 -14.78 14.24 -0.22
N ASN A 77 -14.44 12.94 -0.21
CA ASN A 77 -14.27 12.12 0.99
C ASN A 77 -15.40 12.28 2.03
N VAL A 78 -16.65 12.28 1.58
CA VAL A 78 -17.84 12.50 2.43
C VAL A 78 -18.00 11.46 3.55
N LEU A 79 -17.32 10.32 3.42
CA LEU A 79 -17.30 9.24 4.41
C LEU A 79 -16.29 9.48 5.55
N ASP A 80 -15.55 10.59 5.52
CA ASP A 80 -14.50 10.95 6.49
C ASP A 80 -13.47 9.83 6.69
N LEU A 81 -13.08 9.16 5.59
CA LEU A 81 -12.07 8.11 5.62
C LEU A 81 -10.69 8.71 5.92
N ASP A 82 -9.85 7.95 6.62
CA ASP A 82 -8.46 8.32 6.85
C ASP A 82 -7.78 8.67 5.51
N PRO A 83 -7.34 9.94 5.30
CA PRO A 83 -6.86 10.38 3.99
C PRO A 83 -5.56 9.68 3.54
N PHE A 84 -4.82 9.08 4.47
CA PHE A 84 -3.55 8.40 4.18
C PHE A 84 -3.71 6.88 4.07
N LEU A 85 -4.67 6.30 4.77
CA LEU A 85 -4.82 4.84 4.86
C LEU A 85 -6.09 4.31 4.21
N ASP A 86 -7.22 4.99 4.34
CA ASP A 86 -8.52 4.42 3.99
C ASP A 86 -9.16 5.10 2.76
N ASN A 87 -8.79 6.35 2.47
CA ASN A 87 -9.28 7.09 1.30
C ASN A 87 -8.44 6.78 0.04
N TYR A 88 -8.70 5.64 -0.59
CA TYR A 88 -8.10 5.26 -1.86
C TYR A 88 -9.14 4.60 -2.78
N ILE A 89 -8.86 4.59 -4.09
CA ILE A 89 -9.67 3.90 -5.09
C ILE A 89 -9.06 2.52 -5.29
N GLU A 90 -9.80 1.48 -4.90
CA GLU A 90 -9.36 0.09 -5.05
C GLU A 90 -9.42 -0.29 -6.54
N ALA A 91 -8.41 -1.04 -6.99
CA ALA A 91 -8.30 -1.54 -8.35
C ALA A 91 -8.29 -3.07 -8.36
N HIS A 92 -8.94 -3.67 -9.35
CA HIS A 92 -9.02 -5.12 -9.54
C HIS A 92 -8.59 -5.47 -10.96
N VAL A 93 -7.39 -6.02 -11.11
CA VAL A 93 -6.89 -6.47 -12.40
C VAL A 93 -7.41 -7.88 -12.67
N HIS A 94 -8.14 -8.07 -13.76
CA HIS A 94 -8.73 -9.35 -14.15
C HIS A 94 -7.78 -10.16 -15.05
N GLY A 95 -7.75 -11.49 -14.89
CA GLY A 95 -6.88 -12.39 -15.69
C GLY A 95 -5.42 -12.42 -15.24
N ALA A 96 -4.58 -13.26 -15.85
CA ALA A 96 -3.19 -13.42 -15.39
C ALA A 96 -2.36 -12.12 -15.50
N LEU A 97 -1.31 -12.03 -14.66
CA LEU A 97 -0.28 -11.00 -14.75
C LEU A 97 1.08 -11.66 -15.01
N SER A 98 1.82 -11.08 -15.94
CA SER A 98 3.18 -11.47 -16.30
C SER A 98 4.13 -10.31 -16.04
N VAL A 99 5.25 -10.54 -15.35
CA VAL A 99 6.19 -9.46 -15.04
C VAL A 99 6.79 -8.82 -16.31
N PRO A 100 7.33 -9.58 -17.29
CA PRO A 100 7.91 -8.99 -18.49
C PRO A 100 6.94 -8.21 -19.37
N GLU A 101 5.64 -8.53 -19.31
CA GLU A 101 4.63 -7.92 -20.17
C GLU A 101 3.86 -6.81 -19.46
N ASP A 102 3.48 -7.00 -18.19
CA ASP A 102 2.49 -6.17 -17.51
C ASP A 102 3.09 -5.23 -16.46
N VAL A 103 4.38 -5.34 -16.14
CA VAL A 103 5.03 -4.54 -15.08
C VAL A 103 6.02 -3.57 -15.69
N GLU A 104 5.77 -2.27 -15.49
CA GLU A 104 6.73 -1.23 -15.86
C GLU A 104 7.86 -1.13 -14.85
N ALA A 105 7.51 -1.13 -13.56
CA ALA A 105 8.46 -0.98 -12.48
C ALA A 105 8.02 -1.64 -11.18
N VAL A 106 8.99 -2.06 -10.38
CA VAL A 106 8.82 -2.35 -8.96
C VAL A 106 9.40 -1.18 -8.19
N VAL A 107 8.55 -0.50 -7.42
CA VAL A 107 8.93 0.68 -6.64
C VAL A 107 9.06 0.29 -5.18
N LEU A 108 10.24 0.53 -4.61
CA LEU A 108 10.61 0.05 -3.28
C LEU A 108 10.89 1.19 -2.30
N ASP A 109 10.70 0.87 -1.02
CA ASP A 109 11.18 1.71 0.06
C ASP A 109 12.72 1.59 0.20
N PRO A 110 13.46 2.70 0.32
CA PRO A 110 14.92 2.71 0.40
C PRO A 110 15.49 1.91 1.58
N SER A 111 14.71 1.63 2.63
CA SER A 111 15.13 0.76 3.73
C SER A 111 15.40 -0.69 3.29
N PHE A 112 14.90 -1.10 2.12
CA PHE A 112 15.20 -2.41 1.53
C PHE A 112 16.46 -2.44 0.65
N LYS A 113 17.17 -1.33 0.46
CA LYS A 113 18.47 -1.32 -0.23
C LYS A 113 19.47 -2.24 0.49
N GLY A 114 20.21 -3.03 -0.28
CA GLY A 114 21.19 -4.00 0.27
C GLY A 114 20.57 -5.20 0.99
N THR A 115 19.24 -5.36 0.96
CA THR A 115 18.56 -6.53 1.54
C THR A 115 18.29 -7.60 0.46
N ARG A 116 17.91 -8.80 0.91
CA ARG A 116 17.40 -9.85 0.02
C ARG A 116 16.16 -9.44 -0.78
N ILE A 117 15.35 -8.50 -0.27
CA ILE A 117 14.17 -7.99 -0.98
C ILE A 117 14.59 -7.10 -2.14
N GLY A 118 15.50 -6.15 -1.91
CA GLY A 118 16.07 -5.32 -2.97
C GLY A 118 16.76 -6.16 -4.05
N THR A 119 17.47 -7.22 -3.64
CA THR A 119 18.11 -8.17 -4.57
C THR A 119 17.08 -8.96 -5.38
N ALA A 120 16.03 -9.46 -4.73
CA ALA A 120 14.96 -10.20 -5.41
C ALA A 120 14.22 -9.30 -6.42
N ALA A 121 13.94 -8.05 -6.08
CA ALA A 121 13.30 -7.12 -7.02
C ALA A 121 14.16 -6.87 -8.26
N ALA A 122 15.48 -6.72 -8.10
CA ALA A 122 16.41 -6.56 -9.22
C ALA A 122 16.45 -7.79 -10.16
N SER A 123 16.07 -8.97 -9.67
CA SER A 123 16.01 -10.20 -10.48
C SER A 123 14.71 -10.37 -11.29
N LEU A 124 13.72 -9.49 -11.12
CA LEU A 124 12.40 -9.62 -11.76
C LEU A 124 12.40 -9.26 -13.26
N GLY A 125 13.46 -8.64 -13.78
CA GLY A 125 13.57 -8.30 -15.20
C GLY A 125 12.78 -7.05 -15.64
N CYS A 126 12.32 -6.24 -14.69
CA CYS A 126 11.69 -4.93 -14.93
C CYS A 126 12.47 -3.81 -14.24
N ALA A 127 12.08 -2.55 -14.45
CA ALA A 127 12.71 -1.43 -13.76
C ALA A 127 12.54 -1.55 -12.23
N VAL A 128 13.57 -1.16 -11.49
CA VAL A 128 13.51 -1.03 -10.02
C VAL A 128 13.71 0.43 -9.65
N GLU A 129 12.72 1.01 -9.01
CA GLU A 129 12.70 2.41 -8.58
C GLU A 129 12.61 2.50 -7.06
N TRP A 130 12.96 3.66 -6.51
CA TRP A 130 12.95 3.90 -5.07
C TRP A 130 12.24 5.22 -4.79
N HIS A 131 11.25 5.20 -3.89
CA HIS A 131 10.57 6.43 -3.45
C HIS A 131 11.28 7.05 -2.23
N GLY A 132 10.73 8.14 -1.67
CA GLY A 132 11.35 8.91 -0.58
C GLY A 132 11.51 8.19 0.77
N GLY A 133 10.91 7.01 0.92
CA GLY A 133 10.97 6.19 2.13
C GLY A 133 10.09 6.62 3.30
N PHE A 134 9.72 5.65 4.13
CA PHE A 134 9.02 5.85 5.39
C PHE A 134 9.97 5.74 6.58
N ARG A 135 9.87 6.71 7.49
CA ARG A 135 10.66 6.85 8.71
C ARG A 135 9.78 7.41 9.83
N LEU A 136 9.29 6.54 10.71
CA LEU A 136 8.55 6.95 11.89
C LEU A 136 9.50 7.30 13.02
N SER A 137 9.54 8.56 13.44
CA SER A 137 10.29 8.99 14.63
C SER A 137 9.56 8.58 15.91
N LEU A 138 10.30 8.18 16.95
CA LEU A 138 9.72 7.95 18.28
C LEU A 138 9.10 9.22 18.90
N ASN A 139 9.41 10.41 18.38
CA ASN A 139 8.73 11.65 18.76
C ASN A 139 7.22 11.62 18.44
N CYS A 140 6.77 10.74 17.56
CA CYS A 140 5.36 10.55 17.21
C CYS A 140 4.66 9.45 18.03
N LEU A 141 5.29 8.90 19.08
CA LEU A 141 4.73 7.78 19.85
C LEU A 141 3.37 8.10 20.46
N ALA A 142 3.18 9.31 21.01
CA ALA A 142 1.89 9.69 21.60
C ALA A 142 0.75 9.66 20.57
N ASN A 143 1.01 10.08 19.32
CA ASN A 143 0.05 9.98 18.22
C ASN A 143 -0.23 8.51 17.86
N CYS A 144 0.79 7.66 17.86
CA CYS A 144 0.65 6.23 17.57
C CYS A 144 -0.15 5.50 18.66
N GLU A 145 0.08 5.83 19.92
CA GLU A 145 -0.68 5.32 21.06
C GLU A 145 -2.14 5.72 20.97
N THR A 146 -2.43 6.98 20.65
CA THR A 146 -3.81 7.45 20.46
C THR A 146 -4.49 6.73 19.29
N PHE A 147 -3.74 6.43 18.22
CA PHE A 147 -4.28 5.86 17.00
C PHE A 147 -4.48 4.33 17.06
N ARG A 148 -3.54 3.59 17.67
CA ARG A 148 -3.50 2.12 17.65
C ARG A 148 -3.31 1.47 19.03
N GLY A 149 -3.26 2.28 20.09
CA GLY A 149 -3.16 1.83 21.47
C GLY A 149 -1.72 1.67 21.99
N ALA A 150 -1.60 1.61 23.31
CA ALA A 150 -0.31 1.53 24.02
C ALA A 150 0.53 0.33 23.59
N ALA A 151 -0.08 -0.84 23.39
CA ALA A 151 0.64 -2.04 22.96
C ALA A 151 1.37 -1.87 21.61
N VAL A 152 0.82 -1.06 20.71
CA VAL A 152 1.45 -0.74 19.41
C VAL A 152 2.57 0.28 19.58
N ALA A 153 2.39 1.28 20.45
CA ALA A 153 3.45 2.24 20.80
C ALA A 153 4.65 1.55 21.48
N ASP A 154 4.39 0.57 22.36
CA ASP A 154 5.43 -0.25 22.98
C ASP A 154 6.16 -1.09 21.92
N ALA A 155 5.43 -1.72 21.00
CA ALA A 155 6.03 -2.49 19.90
C ALA A 155 6.88 -1.60 18.99
N ILE A 156 6.43 -0.39 18.66
CA ILE A 156 7.20 0.61 17.90
C ILE A 156 8.52 0.92 18.62
N THR A 157 8.48 1.13 19.93
CA THR A 157 9.68 1.42 20.74
C THR A 157 10.66 0.25 20.71
N GLN A 158 10.17 -0.99 20.82
CA GLN A 158 11.00 -2.20 20.83
C GLN A 158 11.74 -2.44 19.51
N ILE A 159 11.16 -2.07 18.37
CA ILE A 159 11.74 -2.30 17.05
C ILE A 159 12.48 -1.08 16.47
N ALA A 160 12.51 0.04 17.18
CA ALA A 160 13.14 1.26 16.70
C ALA A 160 14.66 1.14 16.67
N GLU A 161 15.25 1.47 15.53
CA GLU A 161 16.68 1.53 15.32
C GLU A 161 17.09 3.02 15.34
N CYS A 162 17.94 3.43 16.29
CA CYS A 162 18.35 4.83 16.47
C CYS A 162 17.16 5.81 16.58
N GLY A 163 16.09 5.42 17.28
CA GLY A 163 14.91 6.25 17.49
C GLY A 163 13.98 6.38 16.29
N VAL A 164 14.15 5.55 15.26
CA VAL A 164 13.30 5.54 14.06
C VAL A 164 12.87 4.12 13.70
N VAL A 165 11.61 3.97 13.29
CA VAL A 165 11.10 2.74 12.66
C VAL A 165 10.97 2.94 11.15
N THR A 166 11.50 1.99 10.38
CA THR A 166 11.39 1.94 8.91
C THR A 166 10.71 0.63 8.49
N PRO A 167 10.26 0.49 7.23
CA PRO A 167 9.64 -0.75 6.76
C PRO A 167 10.53 -1.99 6.93
N VAL A 168 11.85 -1.87 6.74
CA VAL A 168 12.77 -3.01 6.97
C VAL A 168 12.82 -3.45 8.43
N ALA A 169 12.68 -2.53 9.39
CA ALA A 169 12.65 -2.86 10.82
C ALA A 169 11.41 -3.70 11.16
N ILE A 170 10.23 -3.32 10.63
CA ILE A 170 9.01 -4.11 10.75
C ILE A 170 9.21 -5.48 10.10
N TRP A 171 9.74 -5.53 8.88
CA TRP A 171 9.99 -6.79 8.17
C TRP A 171 10.88 -7.75 8.96
N ARG A 172 11.96 -7.26 9.58
CA ARG A 172 12.83 -8.06 10.45
C ARG A 172 12.09 -8.57 11.69
N ALA A 173 11.33 -7.70 12.34
CA ALA A 173 10.63 -8.00 13.60
C ALA A 173 9.49 -9.02 13.44
N ARG A 174 8.92 -9.19 12.23
CA ARG A 174 7.83 -10.14 11.95
C ARG A 174 8.18 -11.61 12.19
N SER A 175 9.46 -11.97 12.20
CA SER A 175 9.87 -13.36 12.41
C SER A 175 9.96 -13.77 13.88
N HIS A 176 9.94 -12.81 14.81
CA HIS A 176 10.29 -13.08 16.21
C HIS A 176 9.61 -12.19 17.27
N LEU A 177 9.13 -11.00 16.92
CA LEU A 177 8.51 -10.05 17.86
C LEU A 177 7.08 -9.65 17.50
N LEU A 178 6.79 -9.47 16.22
CA LEU A 178 5.49 -8.98 15.77
C LEU A 178 4.69 -10.08 15.10
N ASP A 179 3.54 -10.42 15.68
CA ASP A 179 2.53 -11.19 14.96
C ASP A 179 1.95 -10.39 13.77
N TYR A 180 1.09 -11.04 12.99
CA TYR A 180 0.49 -10.41 11.81
C TYR A 180 -0.28 -9.12 12.13
N GLN A 181 -1.06 -9.13 13.20
CA GLN A 181 -1.95 -8.02 13.54
C GLN A 181 -1.16 -6.83 14.11
N MET A 182 -0.19 -7.11 14.99
CA MET A 182 0.72 -6.11 15.53
C MET A 182 1.56 -5.48 14.43
N ALA A 183 2.14 -6.28 13.53
CA ALA A 183 2.91 -5.77 12.40
C ALA A 183 2.07 -4.87 11.49
N LYS A 184 0.80 -5.23 11.25
CA LYS A 184 -0.16 -4.40 10.50
C LYS A 184 -0.41 -3.06 11.19
N TRP A 185 -0.65 -3.06 12.50
CA TRP A 185 -0.90 -1.82 13.24
C TRP A 185 0.33 -0.93 13.37
N VAL A 186 1.50 -1.49 13.61
CA VAL A 186 2.77 -0.77 13.55
C VAL A 186 2.97 -0.16 12.15
N TRP A 187 2.70 -0.92 11.08
CA TRP A 187 2.75 -0.38 9.73
C TRP A 187 1.80 0.80 9.52
N HIS A 188 0.56 0.73 10.01
CA HIS A 188 -0.38 1.84 9.89
C HIS A 188 0.15 3.13 10.55
N CYS A 189 0.82 3.02 11.70
CA CYS A 189 1.50 4.15 12.33
C CYS A 189 2.64 4.69 11.46
N VAL A 190 3.47 3.81 10.89
CA VAL A 190 4.58 4.21 10.00
C VAL A 190 4.07 4.86 8.71
N ALA A 191 3.04 4.31 8.08
CA ALA A 191 2.45 4.84 6.85
C ALA A 191 1.79 6.22 7.05
N ARG A 192 1.16 6.43 8.20
CA ARG A 192 0.45 7.67 8.55
C ARG A 192 1.38 8.77 9.06
N TYR A 193 2.34 8.45 9.92
CA TYR A 193 3.17 9.44 10.61
C TYR A 193 4.65 9.42 10.20
N GLY A 194 5.08 8.41 9.44
CA GLY A 194 6.46 8.24 8.99
C GLY A 194 6.71 8.63 7.54
N GLY A 195 5.72 9.11 6.80
CA GLY A 195 5.97 9.69 5.48
C GLY A 195 6.63 11.06 5.62
N ASN A 196 7.45 11.47 4.64
CA ASN A 196 7.66 12.90 4.40
C ASN A 196 6.30 13.48 4.02
N SER A 197 5.51 13.89 5.01
CA SER A 197 4.53 14.94 4.80
C SER A 197 5.29 16.07 4.14
N LEU A 198 4.83 16.48 2.95
CA LEU A 198 5.25 17.67 2.25
C LEU A 198 5.59 18.79 3.26
N VAL A 199 6.89 19.00 3.51
CA VAL A 199 7.39 20.35 3.73
C VAL A 199 7.66 20.88 2.33
N ALA A 200 6.58 21.18 1.61
CA ALA A 200 6.63 22.18 0.57
C ALA A 200 6.28 23.49 1.27
N THR A 201 7.33 24.24 1.60
CA THR A 201 7.29 25.67 1.95
C THR A 201 6.50 26.48 0.94
#